data_AF-A0A6I9PD47-F1
#
_entry.id   AF-A0A6I9PD47-F1
#
_cell.length_a   1.000
_cell.length_b   1.000
_cell.length_c   1.000
_cell.angle_alpha   90.00
_cell.angle_beta   90.00
_cell.angle_gamma   90.00
#
_symmetry.space_group_name_H-M   'P 1'
#
loop_
_entity.id
_entity.type
_entity.pdbx_description
1 polymer ?
#
loop_
_entity_poly.entity_id
_entity_poly.type
_entity_poly.pdbx_seq_one_letter_code
_entity_poly.pdbx_strand_id
1 'polypeptide(L)'
;MSAAKVKMRGKKMRNQPSSVQYVESGTQNGGGGDEGPSSIHPSTKRQTNTHQRGGWVRGHQKDGGGYSREMPNYITAGAFARARAAEVSTMLKAVTRTTGSCHVFGALPKHMRRRAMSHNTKRLPCRLREVANRMRERSLQAGPKKKKEQAKSKSRKARRRHGNLLLEFNRRQRKNVWLETHIWHAKRFHMVKKWGYCLGNKPTYKCYRSCHRAMSGHCLLQDLSYYCCIELRGEEKKLLASLSQLTSKETGPTFAAALCLSGRRQGSVVVYRAGQYPTQPLGPVTFLWRPRSQDLTNRQLWIWAHPSIKQDLLLELQKVCQCCDPVVPPVVSPAEVFPTLQLEPKPEKTSDAKQITETKRKRKCKDASGPPAKKILGDGTRSPSTPVTWKSSSNRIVISDLTMEIVRYRLIGPQSFSVLAETMEAATDSNEINISKPSHLWWPEQCKSESKMNLHQQQAHVFHILKGIFLTGELPSGTVLGLTVDDPRLTLPTKKVKALPCVKPAQEMDEKRRELMLQGVPELCCQSDLWEQSVRSNVADNKTSEQELNRMRNEVLVPGSRLSPTPPQGRVPILLVQQPGKQVGNEMRSWGAGWDLLLPKGWGMAFWIPL
;
A
#
# COMPACT_ATOMS: atom_id res chain seq x y z
N MET A 1 -23.85 24.83 -28.89
CA MET A 1 -23.08 24.97 -27.63
C MET A 1 -23.99 25.52 -26.54
N SER A 2 -24.16 24.81 -25.41
CA SER A 2 -25.17 25.13 -24.36
C SER A 2 -24.99 26.53 -23.74
N ALA A 3 -26.10 27.25 -23.53
CA ALA A 3 -26.16 28.56 -22.88
C ALA A 3 -25.43 28.63 -21.51
N ALA A 4 -25.27 27.49 -20.84
CA ALA A 4 -24.50 27.38 -19.59
C ALA A 4 -22.98 27.60 -19.80
N LYS A 5 -22.41 27.18 -20.94
CA LYS A 5 -20.99 27.41 -21.28
C LYS A 5 -20.72 28.88 -21.54
N VAL A 6 -21.65 29.58 -22.20
CA VAL A 6 -21.55 31.02 -22.47
C VAL A 6 -21.63 31.83 -21.17
N LYS A 7 -22.55 31.48 -20.27
CA LYS A 7 -22.66 32.12 -18.94
C LYS A 7 -21.42 31.90 -18.07
N MET A 8 -20.79 30.72 -18.13
CA MET A 8 -19.52 30.47 -17.43
C MET A 8 -18.35 31.23 -18.07
N ARG A 9 -18.28 31.31 -19.41
CA ARG A 9 -17.25 32.11 -20.11
C ARG A 9 -17.38 33.58 -19.74
N GLY A 10 -18.58 34.15 -19.75
CA GLY A 10 -18.83 35.54 -19.34
C GLY A 10 -18.41 35.83 -17.89
N LYS A 11 -18.68 34.91 -16.95
CA LYS A 11 -18.18 35.02 -15.56
C LYS A 11 -16.66 34.91 -15.45
N LYS A 12 -16.02 34.15 -16.32
CA LYS A 12 -14.56 33.98 -16.36
C LYS A 12 -13.84 35.19 -16.95
N MET A 13 -14.46 35.83 -17.96
CA MET A 13 -13.90 36.99 -18.66
C MET A 13 -14.09 38.32 -17.92
N ARG A 14 -15.04 38.40 -16.97
CA ARG A 14 -15.37 39.65 -16.25
C ARG A 14 -14.22 40.26 -15.43
N ASN A 15 -13.19 39.47 -15.13
CA ASN A 15 -12.05 39.90 -14.30
C ASN A 15 -10.70 39.79 -15.03
N GLN A 16 -10.67 39.67 -16.36
CA GLN A 16 -9.41 39.73 -17.08
C GLN A 16 -8.93 41.19 -17.24
N PRO A 17 -7.63 41.46 -17.04
CA PRO A 17 -7.05 42.76 -17.37
C PRO A 17 -7.09 42.95 -18.89
N SER A 18 -7.37 44.18 -19.32
CA SER A 18 -7.54 44.58 -20.74
C SER A 18 -6.29 44.43 -21.62
N SER A 19 -5.16 43.95 -21.07
CA SER A 19 -3.89 43.75 -21.78
C SER A 19 -3.68 42.35 -22.35
N VAL A 20 -4.72 41.51 -22.41
CA VAL A 20 -4.66 40.16 -22.99
C VAL A 20 -5.68 40.06 -24.11
N GLN A 21 -5.31 40.52 -25.31
CA GLN A 21 -6.02 40.14 -26.54
C GLN A 21 -5.42 38.81 -27.03
N TYR A 22 -6.24 37.77 -27.07
CA TYR A 22 -5.94 36.57 -27.87
C TYR A 22 -6.30 36.91 -29.32
N VAL A 23 -5.32 36.90 -30.21
CA VAL A 23 -5.57 36.88 -31.66
C VAL A 23 -6.15 35.50 -31.98
N GLU A 24 -7.45 35.45 -32.30
CA GLU A 24 -8.08 34.26 -32.86
C GLU A 24 -7.66 34.17 -34.34
N SER A 25 -6.98 33.08 -34.70
CA SER A 25 -6.64 32.73 -36.07
C SER A 25 -7.91 32.38 -36.85
N GLY A 26 -8.39 33.34 -37.64
CA GLY A 26 -9.44 33.15 -38.64
C GLY A 26 -8.86 32.56 -39.92
N THR A 27 -9.54 31.55 -40.46
CA THR A 27 -9.21 30.86 -41.70
C THR A 27 -10.02 31.45 -42.86
N GLN A 28 -9.34 31.64 -44.00
CA GLN A 28 -9.78 31.62 -45.41
C GLN A 28 -10.24 32.88 -46.19
N ASN A 29 -9.52 33.06 -47.32
CA ASN A 29 -9.87 33.50 -48.69
C ASN A 29 -10.35 34.96 -48.91
N GLY A 30 -9.91 35.72 -49.92
CA GLY A 30 -9.01 35.52 -51.07
C GLY A 30 -9.16 36.70 -52.07
N GLY A 31 -8.13 36.95 -52.91
CA GLY A 31 -8.11 37.84 -54.09
C GLY A 31 -7.70 39.31 -53.83
N GLY A 32 -6.85 39.99 -54.61
CA GLY A 32 -6.09 39.69 -55.83
C GLY A 32 -5.52 40.99 -56.44
N GLY A 33 -4.30 40.93 -56.99
CA GLY A 33 -3.67 41.88 -57.95
C GLY A 33 -3.06 43.17 -57.37
N ASP A 34 -2.04 43.80 -57.94
CA ASP A 34 -0.84 43.45 -58.73
C ASP A 34 0.07 44.73 -58.66
N GLU A 35 1.32 44.61 -59.10
CA GLU A 35 2.32 45.67 -59.39
C GLU A 35 3.25 46.17 -58.24
N GLY A 36 4.55 45.89 -58.41
CA GLY A 36 5.66 46.65 -57.81
C GLY A 36 6.30 47.61 -58.83
N PRO A 37 7.58 48.02 -58.70
CA PRO A 37 8.41 48.17 -57.51
C PRO A 37 9.06 49.58 -57.42
N SER A 38 9.46 50.03 -56.23
CA SER A 38 10.57 51.01 -56.14
C SER A 38 11.31 50.93 -54.81
N SER A 39 12.63 50.91 -54.97
CA SER A 39 13.71 50.87 -53.98
C SER A 39 13.64 51.98 -52.92
N ILE A 40 14.09 51.67 -51.70
CA ILE A 40 15.03 52.48 -50.87
C ILE A 40 15.43 51.65 -49.63
N HIS A 41 16.75 51.56 -49.42
CA HIS A 41 17.42 50.91 -48.28
C HIS A 41 17.26 51.71 -46.95
N PRO A 42 17.60 51.11 -45.78
CA PRO A 42 16.96 51.39 -44.49
C PRO A 42 17.70 52.43 -43.64
N SER A 43 16.97 53.11 -42.74
CA SER A 43 17.55 53.73 -41.55
C SER A 43 16.88 53.20 -40.28
N THR A 44 17.70 52.56 -39.45
CA THR A 44 17.34 51.90 -38.21
C THR A 44 17.06 52.95 -37.12
N LYS A 45 15.79 53.24 -36.82
CA LYS A 45 15.42 53.94 -35.59
C LYS A 45 14.92 52.94 -34.55
N ARG A 46 15.80 52.62 -33.60
CA ARG A 46 15.47 51.98 -32.32
C ARG A 46 14.36 52.77 -31.63
N GLN A 47 13.15 52.21 -31.54
CA GLN A 47 12.17 52.64 -30.56
C GLN A 47 12.46 51.94 -29.23
N THR A 48 12.99 52.69 -28.28
CA THR A 48 13.14 52.31 -26.88
C THR A 48 11.77 52.36 -26.20
N ASN A 49 11.10 51.21 -26.09
CA ASN A 49 9.93 51.07 -25.22
C ASN A 49 10.39 51.07 -23.75
N THR A 50 10.01 52.13 -23.04
CA THR A 50 10.24 52.34 -21.62
C THR A 50 9.40 51.36 -20.80
N HIS A 51 10.05 50.39 -20.17
CA HIS A 51 9.42 49.54 -19.15
C HIS A 51 9.03 50.39 -17.93
N GLN A 52 7.73 50.52 -17.67
CA GLN A 52 7.22 51.00 -16.39
C GLN A 52 7.56 49.98 -15.29
N ARG A 53 8.63 50.26 -14.53
CA ARG A 53 9.05 49.54 -13.32
C ARG A 53 8.16 49.99 -12.15
N GLY A 54 7.02 49.32 -11.98
CA GLY A 54 6.10 49.53 -10.85
C GLY A 54 6.18 48.40 -9.82
N GLY A 55 7.26 48.36 -9.03
CA GLY A 55 7.41 47.38 -7.95
C GLY A 55 8.30 47.90 -6.84
N TRP A 56 7.74 48.12 -5.66
CA TRP A 56 8.49 48.45 -4.45
C TRP A 56 9.17 47.18 -3.94
N VAL A 57 10.41 46.94 -4.38
CA VAL A 57 11.27 45.88 -3.85
C VAL A 57 12.32 46.54 -2.96
N ARG A 58 12.22 46.38 -1.64
CA ARG A 58 13.34 46.66 -0.72
C ARG A 58 14.28 45.46 -0.76
N GLY A 59 15.29 45.52 -1.62
CA GLY A 59 16.41 44.60 -1.66
C GLY A 59 17.64 45.37 -2.11
N HIS A 60 18.73 45.25 -1.36
CA HIS A 60 19.98 45.96 -1.59
C HIS A 60 20.58 45.55 -2.95
N GLN A 61 20.48 46.40 -3.97
CA GLN A 61 21.17 46.21 -5.24
C GLN A 61 22.56 46.86 -5.12
N LYS A 62 23.60 46.16 -5.58
CA LYS A 62 25.01 46.45 -5.31
C LYS A 62 25.66 47.42 -6.29
N ASP A 63 24.84 48.14 -7.07
CA ASP A 63 25.31 49.11 -8.06
C ASP A 63 24.76 50.49 -7.66
N GLY A 64 25.67 51.44 -7.45
CA GLY A 64 25.46 52.78 -6.88
C GLY A 64 24.67 53.75 -7.77
N GLY A 65 23.52 53.33 -8.30
CA GLY A 65 22.52 54.24 -8.85
C GLY A 65 21.67 54.80 -7.71
N GLY A 66 21.85 56.09 -7.39
CA GLY A 66 21.06 56.77 -6.38
C GLY A 66 19.56 56.68 -6.69
N TYR A 67 18.78 56.09 -5.79
CA TYR A 67 17.33 56.24 -5.81
C TYR A 67 17.03 57.71 -5.56
N SER A 68 16.27 58.36 -6.44
CA SER A 68 15.65 59.64 -6.12
C SER A 68 14.92 59.49 -4.79
N ARG A 69 15.41 60.18 -3.75
CA ARG A 69 14.87 60.18 -2.38
C ARG A 69 13.53 60.90 -2.25
N GLU A 70 12.91 61.30 -3.37
CA GLU A 70 11.62 61.97 -3.37
C GLU A 70 10.51 60.93 -3.31
N MET A 71 9.87 60.83 -2.15
CA MET A 71 8.57 60.17 -2.04
C MET A 71 7.62 60.86 -3.04
N PRO A 72 6.82 60.10 -3.82
CA PRO A 72 5.80 60.71 -4.65
C PRO A 72 4.85 61.55 -3.79
N ASN A 73 4.79 62.87 -4.03
CA ASN A 73 3.94 63.79 -3.28
C ASN A 73 2.44 63.57 -3.54
N TYR A 74 2.09 62.78 -4.55
CA TYR A 74 0.73 62.50 -4.98
C TYR A 74 0.55 61.01 -5.30
N ILE A 75 -0.47 60.42 -4.70
CA ILE A 75 -0.89 59.05 -4.98
C ILE A 75 -1.94 59.05 -6.09
N THR A 76 -1.80 58.16 -7.08
CA THR A 76 -2.89 57.91 -8.03
C THR A 76 -4.00 57.14 -7.34
N ALA A 77 -4.97 57.87 -6.79
CA ALA A 77 -6.02 57.33 -5.92
C ALA A 77 -6.74 56.11 -6.52
N GLY A 78 -7.03 56.12 -7.82
CA GLY A 78 -7.69 55.00 -8.49
C GLY A 78 -6.87 53.71 -8.55
N ALA A 79 -5.56 53.81 -8.81
CA ALA A 79 -4.68 52.63 -8.85
C ALA A 79 -4.46 52.07 -7.44
N PHE A 80 -4.25 52.96 -6.46
CA PHE A 80 -4.12 52.61 -5.05
C PHE A 80 -5.38 51.92 -4.52
N ALA A 81 -6.57 52.49 -4.79
CA ALA A 81 -7.84 51.92 -4.37
C ALA A 81 -8.08 50.53 -4.98
N ARG A 82 -7.76 50.32 -6.27
CA ARG A 82 -7.89 49.01 -6.92
C ARG A 82 -6.96 47.96 -6.31
N ALA A 83 -5.70 48.31 -6.05
CA ALA A 83 -4.74 47.41 -5.40
C ALA A 83 -5.21 47.04 -3.98
N ARG A 84 -5.59 48.03 -3.18
CA ARG A 84 -6.10 47.81 -1.81
C ARG A 84 -7.41 47.03 -1.79
N ALA A 85 -8.33 47.26 -2.71
CA ALA A 85 -9.56 46.49 -2.82
C ALA A 85 -9.28 45.00 -3.11
N ALA A 86 -8.32 44.70 -3.99
CA ALA A 86 -7.89 43.33 -4.27
C ALA A 86 -7.23 42.66 -3.05
N GLU A 87 -6.35 43.38 -2.35
CA GLU A 87 -5.71 42.92 -1.10
C GLU A 87 -6.75 42.64 -0.01
N VAL A 88 -7.63 43.61 0.28
CA VAL A 88 -8.68 43.47 1.30
C VAL A 88 -9.64 42.34 0.95
N SER A 89 -10.05 42.20 -0.32
CA SER A 89 -10.90 41.08 -0.76
C SER A 89 -10.20 39.74 -0.55
N THR A 90 -8.90 39.67 -0.84
CA THR A 90 -8.09 38.45 -0.70
C THR A 90 -7.90 38.10 0.77
N MET A 91 -7.56 39.08 1.62
CA MET A 91 -7.44 38.91 3.07
C MET A 91 -8.76 38.48 3.70
N LEU A 92 -9.87 39.15 3.36
CA LEU A 92 -11.19 38.81 3.87
C LEU A 92 -11.59 37.38 3.45
N LYS A 93 -11.33 36.99 2.20
CA LYS A 93 -11.53 35.60 1.74
C LYS A 93 -10.63 34.60 2.47
N ALA A 94 -9.38 34.96 2.77
CA ALA A 94 -8.46 34.10 3.49
C ALA A 94 -8.92 33.88 4.95
N VAL A 95 -9.28 34.95 5.65
CA VAL A 95 -9.77 34.92 7.05
C VAL A 95 -11.12 34.20 7.15
N THR A 96 -12.05 34.44 6.23
CA THR A 96 -13.35 33.75 6.22
C THR A 96 -13.24 32.25 5.86
N ARG A 97 -12.25 31.85 5.05
CA ARG A 97 -12.03 30.43 4.72
C ARG A 97 -11.31 29.65 5.82
N THR A 98 -10.40 30.29 6.56
CA THR A 98 -9.73 29.67 7.72
C THR A 98 -10.65 29.59 8.94
N THR A 99 -11.64 30.47 9.03
CA THR A 99 -12.71 30.42 10.02
C THR A 99 -13.82 29.47 9.60
N GLY A 100 -13.57 28.17 9.76
CA GLY A 100 -14.66 27.23 10.03
C GLY A 100 -15.28 27.55 11.41
N SER A 101 -15.84 28.75 11.60
CA SER A 101 -16.17 29.42 12.87
C SER A 101 -14.99 29.49 13.85
N CYS A 102 -15.01 30.41 14.80
CA CYS A 102 -14.15 30.50 15.99
C CYS A 102 -14.09 29.22 16.88
N HIS A 103 -14.61 28.09 16.41
CA HIS A 103 -14.81 26.86 17.14
C HIS A 103 -13.69 25.87 16.85
N VAL A 104 -12.94 25.47 17.89
CA VAL A 104 -11.80 24.53 17.85
C VAL A 104 -12.09 23.27 17.05
N PHE A 105 -13.35 22.81 17.07
CA PHE A 105 -13.77 21.59 16.42
C PHE A 105 -14.03 21.73 14.91
N GLY A 106 -14.19 22.97 14.41
CA GLY A 106 -14.32 23.33 13.00
C GLY A 106 -12.99 23.56 12.29
N ALA A 107 -11.91 23.84 13.03
CA ALA A 107 -10.58 24.10 12.47
C ALA A 107 -9.96 22.91 11.71
N LEU A 108 -10.33 21.67 12.07
CA LEU A 108 -9.78 20.48 11.43
C LEU A 108 -10.36 20.25 10.02
N PRO A 109 -9.56 19.80 9.03
CA PRO A 109 -10.07 19.33 7.75
C PRO A 109 -11.17 18.26 7.90
N LYS A 110 -12.19 18.27 7.03
CA LYS A 110 -13.36 17.37 7.14
C LYS A 110 -12.97 15.89 7.29
N HIS A 111 -11.94 15.42 6.60
CA HIS A 111 -11.47 14.02 6.67
C HIS A 111 -10.78 13.66 8.00
N MET A 112 -10.25 14.64 8.74
CA MET A 112 -9.64 14.46 10.06
C MET A 112 -10.66 14.53 11.21
N ARG A 113 -11.82 15.17 11.01
CA ARG A 113 -12.84 15.35 12.06
C ARG A 113 -13.34 14.02 12.61
N ARG A 114 -13.69 14.00 13.89
CA ARG A 114 -14.24 12.84 14.61
C ARG A 114 -15.46 13.27 15.41
N ARG A 115 -16.59 12.57 15.27
CA ARG A 115 -17.84 12.91 15.97
C ARG A 115 -17.71 12.95 17.50
N ALA A 116 -16.82 12.12 18.07
CA ALA A 116 -16.63 12.00 19.52
C ALA A 116 -15.61 13.00 20.11
N MET A 117 -15.17 14.01 19.35
CA MET A 117 -14.17 15.00 19.80
C MET A 117 -14.66 15.85 20.99
N SER A 118 -15.96 16.12 21.10
CA SER A 118 -16.57 16.84 22.23
C SER A 118 -16.58 16.01 23.52
N HIS A 119 -16.87 14.70 23.41
CA HIS A 119 -16.90 13.78 24.55
C HIS A 119 -15.51 13.29 24.99
N ASN A 120 -14.54 13.21 24.09
CA ASN A 120 -13.18 12.81 24.42
C ASN A 120 -12.17 13.68 23.67
N THR A 121 -11.54 14.61 24.41
CA THR A 121 -10.57 15.55 23.88
C THR A 121 -9.29 14.86 23.39
N LYS A 122 -8.99 13.62 23.83
CA LYS A 122 -7.87 12.82 23.29
C LYS A 122 -8.04 12.45 21.80
N ARG A 123 -9.23 12.66 21.20
CA ARG A 123 -9.47 12.49 19.75
C ARG A 123 -9.01 13.69 18.91
N LEU A 124 -8.61 14.79 19.55
CA LEU A 124 -8.00 15.95 18.92
C LEU A 124 -6.46 15.83 18.93
N PRO A 125 -5.77 16.46 17.97
CA PRO A 125 -4.32 16.69 18.05
C PRO A 125 -3.95 17.42 19.35
N CYS A 126 -2.77 17.11 19.93
CA CYS A 126 -2.34 17.63 21.23
C CYS A 126 -2.48 19.16 21.36
N ARG A 127 -2.03 19.91 20.33
CA ARG A 127 -2.12 21.38 20.27
C ARG A 127 -3.55 21.93 20.41
N LEU A 128 -4.57 21.17 20.02
CA LEU A 128 -5.97 21.59 20.10
C LEU A 128 -6.67 21.09 21.38
N ARG A 129 -6.01 20.26 22.20
CA ARG A 129 -6.62 19.66 23.40
C ARG A 129 -6.82 20.69 24.51
N GLU A 130 -5.84 21.57 24.71
CA GLU A 130 -5.90 22.62 25.74
C GLU A 130 -7.09 23.55 25.52
N VAL A 131 -7.27 24.04 24.30
CA VAL A 131 -8.40 24.91 23.97
C VAL A 131 -9.73 24.17 24.11
N ALA A 132 -9.79 22.89 23.71
CA ALA A 132 -10.99 22.07 23.87
C ALA A 132 -11.33 21.76 25.34
N ASN A 133 -10.32 21.57 26.20
CA ASN A 133 -10.51 21.38 27.63
C ASN A 133 -11.04 22.66 28.29
N ARG A 134 -10.45 23.83 27.99
CA ARG A 134 -10.96 25.12 28.45
C ARG A 134 -12.41 25.37 28.03
N MET A 135 -12.76 25.04 26.79
CA MET A 135 -14.16 25.14 26.31
C MET A 135 -15.10 24.19 27.05
N ARG A 136 -14.63 22.96 27.37
CA ARG A 136 -15.40 22.00 28.17
C ARG A 136 -15.62 22.51 29.59
N GLU A 137 -14.59 23.03 30.24
CA GLU A 137 -14.68 23.59 31.60
C GLU A 137 -15.68 24.75 31.64
N ARG A 138 -15.60 25.69 30.70
CA ARG A 138 -16.59 26.76 30.54
C ARG A 138 -18.02 26.22 30.36
N SER A 139 -18.17 25.13 29.59
CA SER A 139 -19.48 24.49 29.38
C SER A 139 -20.03 23.80 30.64
N LEU A 140 -19.14 23.28 31.51
CA LEU A 140 -19.51 22.70 32.79
C LEU A 140 -19.87 23.80 33.81
N GLN A 141 -19.13 24.92 33.78
CA GLN A 141 -19.39 26.10 34.61
C GLN A 141 -20.67 26.84 34.23
N ALA A 142 -21.11 26.78 32.96
CA ALA A 142 -22.36 27.37 32.48
C ALA A 142 -23.65 26.71 33.03
N GLY A 143 -23.52 25.79 34.00
CA GLY A 143 -24.62 25.17 34.72
C GLY A 143 -25.30 24.02 33.95
N PRO A 144 -25.76 22.96 34.65
CA PRO A 144 -26.55 21.91 34.00
C PRO A 144 -27.91 22.49 33.59
N LYS A 145 -28.17 22.59 32.28
CA LYS A 145 -29.56 22.70 31.81
C LYS A 145 -30.30 21.48 32.35
N LYS A 146 -31.23 21.70 33.31
CA LYS A 146 -32.03 20.67 34.01
C LYS A 146 -32.61 19.67 33.00
N LYS A 147 -31.87 18.62 32.67
CA LYS A 147 -32.39 17.43 31.99
C LYS A 147 -32.33 16.32 33.03
N LYS A 148 -33.53 15.94 33.48
CA LYS A 148 -33.84 14.81 34.37
C LYS A 148 -32.86 13.67 34.11
N GLU A 149 -32.06 13.31 35.12
CA GLU A 149 -31.13 12.18 35.02
C GLU A 149 -31.94 10.89 34.84
N GLN A 150 -32.11 10.47 33.60
CA GLN A 150 -32.68 9.15 33.32
C GLN A 150 -31.69 8.08 33.78
N ALA A 151 -32.20 7.07 34.48
CA ALA A 151 -31.44 5.89 34.88
C ALA A 151 -30.69 5.31 33.67
N LYS A 152 -29.36 5.37 33.71
CA LYS A 152 -28.51 4.97 32.58
C LYS A 152 -28.53 3.44 32.47
N SER A 153 -29.44 2.89 31.66
CA SER A 153 -29.35 1.50 31.18
C SER A 153 -27.92 1.23 30.67
N LYS A 154 -27.38 0.05 30.98
CA LYS A 154 -26.02 -0.33 30.56
C LYS A 154 -25.84 0.00 29.08
N SER A 155 -24.88 0.89 28.79
CA SER A 155 -24.65 1.38 27.44
C SER A 155 -24.54 0.21 26.45
N ARG A 156 -24.98 0.41 25.20
CA ARG A 156 -24.84 -0.62 24.15
C ARG A 156 -23.40 -1.17 24.05
N LYS A 157 -22.40 -0.33 24.35
CA LYS A 157 -20.99 -0.72 24.44
C LYS A 157 -20.73 -1.70 25.59
N ALA A 158 -21.27 -1.44 26.78
CA ALA A 158 -21.15 -2.32 27.93
C ALA A 158 -21.84 -3.67 27.68
N ARG A 159 -23.04 -3.68 27.08
CA ARG A 159 -23.76 -4.92 26.73
C ARG A 159 -23.06 -5.78 25.68
N ARG A 160 -22.25 -5.18 24.81
CA ARG A 160 -21.54 -5.88 23.72
C ARG A 160 -20.09 -6.22 24.05
N ARG A 161 -19.62 -6.00 25.29
CA ARG A 161 -18.27 -6.41 25.71
C ARG A 161 -18.28 -7.90 26.03
N HIS A 162 -17.71 -8.67 25.13
CA HIS A 162 -17.47 -10.10 25.33
C HIS A 162 -16.17 -10.25 26.15
N GLY A 163 -16.03 -11.32 26.92
CA GLY A 163 -14.85 -11.57 27.77
C GLY A 163 -13.57 -11.65 26.94
N ASN A 164 -13.46 -12.69 26.10
CA ASN A 164 -12.33 -12.85 25.19
C ASN A 164 -12.74 -12.56 23.73
N LEU A 165 -12.27 -11.43 23.22
CA LEU A 165 -12.57 -10.98 21.86
C LEU A 165 -11.98 -11.92 20.79
N LEU A 166 -10.81 -12.54 21.07
CA LEU A 166 -10.12 -13.40 20.12
C LEU A 166 -10.88 -14.69 19.88
N LEU A 167 -11.39 -15.32 20.95
CA LEU A 167 -12.25 -16.51 20.83
C LEU A 167 -13.53 -16.22 20.03
N GLU A 168 -14.12 -15.04 20.24
CA GLU A 168 -15.30 -14.63 19.49
C GLU A 168 -14.99 -14.36 18.01
N PHE A 169 -13.79 -13.86 17.69
CA PHE A 169 -13.33 -13.75 16.30
C PHE A 169 -13.10 -15.13 15.67
N ASN A 170 -12.40 -16.03 16.35
CA ASN A 170 -12.18 -17.40 15.89
C ASN A 170 -13.52 -18.11 15.62
N ARG A 171 -14.51 -17.96 16.51
CA ARG A 171 -15.86 -18.50 16.33
C ARG A 171 -16.57 -17.95 15.09
N ARG A 172 -16.40 -16.66 14.79
CA ARG A 172 -17.02 -16.01 13.62
C ARG A 172 -16.33 -16.37 12.31
N GLN A 173 -15.01 -16.57 12.33
CA GLN A 173 -14.22 -16.98 11.16
C GLN A 173 -14.63 -18.35 10.62
N ARG A 174 -15.19 -19.24 11.45
CA ARG A 174 -15.73 -20.53 11.00
C ARG A 174 -16.86 -20.42 9.97
N LYS A 175 -17.58 -19.28 9.92
CA LYS A 175 -18.70 -19.07 8.97
C LYS A 175 -18.31 -18.39 7.68
N ASN A 176 -17.33 -17.51 7.69
CA ASN A 176 -16.87 -16.77 6.51
C ASN A 176 -15.38 -16.53 6.64
N VAL A 177 -14.66 -16.62 5.53
CA VAL A 177 -13.23 -16.34 5.49
C VAL A 177 -13.00 -14.85 5.72
N TRP A 178 -12.12 -14.55 6.67
CA TRP A 178 -11.72 -13.18 7.00
C TRP A 178 -10.27 -12.99 6.57
N LEU A 179 -10.04 -11.99 5.71
CA LEU A 179 -8.68 -11.54 5.38
C LEU A 179 -7.96 -11.02 6.62
N GLU A 180 -6.63 -10.97 6.58
CA GLU A 180 -5.84 -10.45 7.70
C GLU A 180 -6.21 -9.01 8.06
N THR A 181 -6.57 -8.21 7.05
CA THR A 181 -6.99 -6.81 7.19
C THR A 181 -8.49 -6.65 7.50
N HIS A 182 -9.23 -7.74 7.67
CA HIS A 182 -10.70 -7.72 7.77
C HIS A 182 -11.19 -6.77 8.87
N ILE A 183 -10.58 -6.80 10.05
CA ILE A 183 -10.96 -5.90 11.17
C ILE A 183 -10.69 -4.43 10.82
N TRP A 184 -9.64 -4.13 10.06
CA TRP A 184 -9.33 -2.77 9.62
C TRP A 184 -10.37 -2.27 8.61
N HIS A 185 -10.74 -3.12 7.64
CA HIS A 185 -11.76 -2.85 6.65
C HIS A 185 -13.16 -2.74 7.27
N ALA A 186 -13.57 -3.67 8.13
CA ALA A 186 -14.87 -3.66 8.80
C ALA A 186 -15.11 -2.40 9.66
N LYS A 187 -14.05 -1.72 10.10
CA LYS A 187 -14.13 -0.44 10.82
C LYS A 187 -14.33 0.77 9.91
N ARG A 188 -14.05 0.67 8.61
CA ARG A 188 -13.94 1.80 7.67
C ARG A 188 -14.79 1.66 6.41
N PHE A 189 -15.17 0.43 6.06
CA PHE A 189 -15.89 0.05 4.87
C PHE A 189 -17.19 -0.66 5.24
N HIS A 190 -18.14 -0.61 4.31
CA HIS A 190 -19.32 -1.46 4.34
C HIS A 190 -18.93 -2.84 3.84
N MET A 191 -19.06 -3.85 4.71
CA MET A 191 -18.68 -5.23 4.42
C MET A 191 -19.81 -5.98 3.72
N VAL A 192 -19.47 -6.84 2.76
CA VAL A 192 -20.40 -7.71 2.01
C VAL A 192 -19.82 -9.12 1.96
N LYS A 193 -20.69 -10.13 2.09
CA LYS A 193 -20.31 -11.53 1.94
C LYS A 193 -20.37 -11.93 0.48
N LYS A 194 -19.26 -12.41 -0.10
CA LYS A 194 -19.17 -12.90 -1.48
C LYS A 194 -18.16 -14.04 -1.56
N TRP A 195 -18.49 -15.10 -2.31
CA TRP A 195 -17.60 -16.23 -2.59
C TRP A 195 -16.99 -16.91 -1.35
N GLY A 196 -17.73 -16.93 -0.22
CA GLY A 196 -17.23 -17.44 1.07
C GLY A 196 -16.43 -16.43 1.90
N TYR A 197 -16.06 -15.27 1.34
CA TYR A 197 -15.32 -14.20 2.01
C TYR A 197 -16.22 -13.08 2.52
N CYS A 198 -15.77 -12.36 3.54
CA CYS A 198 -16.38 -11.10 3.98
C CYS A 198 -15.47 -9.91 3.63
N LEU A 199 -15.79 -9.23 2.53
CA LEU A 199 -14.94 -8.22 1.87
C LEU A 199 -15.51 -6.80 2.00
N GLY A 200 -14.65 -5.79 1.94
CA GLY A 200 -15.05 -4.39 1.93
C GLY A 200 -15.55 -3.96 0.55
N ASN A 201 -16.83 -3.58 0.44
CA ASN A 201 -17.43 -3.17 -0.83
C ASN A 201 -17.21 -1.67 -1.12
N LYS A 202 -17.59 -0.80 -0.16
CA LYS A 202 -17.46 0.66 -0.31
C LYS A 202 -16.98 1.32 0.98
N PRO A 203 -16.13 2.35 0.92
CA PRO A 203 -15.73 3.10 2.09
C PRO A 203 -16.94 3.85 2.68
N THR A 204 -16.95 4.01 3.99
CA THR A 204 -17.99 4.78 4.71
C THR A 204 -17.89 6.29 4.40
N TYR A 205 -16.71 6.76 4.01
CA TYR A 205 -16.48 8.12 3.56
C TYR A 205 -16.69 8.24 2.04
N LYS A 206 -17.34 9.33 1.60
CA LYS A 206 -17.57 9.60 0.17
C LYS A 206 -16.26 10.00 -0.51
N CYS A 207 -15.57 9.06 -1.16
CA CYS A 207 -14.29 9.31 -1.80
C CYS A 207 -14.20 8.97 -3.29
N TYR A 208 -15.31 8.76 -4.01
CA TYR A 208 -15.29 8.41 -5.45
C TYR A 208 -14.32 9.29 -6.28
N ARG A 209 -14.49 10.62 -6.25
CA ARG A 209 -13.59 11.56 -6.95
C ARG A 209 -12.17 11.58 -6.40
N SER A 210 -12.00 11.33 -5.11
CA SER A 210 -10.68 11.29 -4.48
C SER A 210 -9.92 10.02 -4.84
N CYS A 211 -10.59 8.87 -4.97
CA CYS A 211 -10.02 7.62 -5.45
C CYS A 211 -9.54 7.78 -6.90
N HIS A 212 -10.35 8.38 -7.78
CA HIS A 212 -9.94 8.67 -9.15
C HIS A 212 -8.69 9.57 -9.19
N ARG A 213 -8.69 10.68 -8.45
CA ARG A 213 -7.52 11.58 -8.37
C ARG A 213 -6.30 10.88 -7.78
N ALA A 214 -6.48 10.01 -6.79
CA ALA A 214 -5.39 9.25 -6.20
C ALA A 214 -4.79 8.27 -7.21
N MET A 215 -5.61 7.62 -8.01
CA MET A 215 -5.16 6.71 -9.07
C MET A 215 -4.41 7.46 -10.20
N SER A 216 -4.83 8.68 -10.54
CA SER A 216 -4.18 9.45 -11.62
C SER A 216 -2.90 10.16 -11.20
N GLY A 217 -2.82 10.67 -9.96
CA GLY A 217 -1.71 11.55 -9.54
C GLY A 217 -1.06 11.21 -8.19
N HIS A 218 -1.57 10.21 -7.47
CA HIS A 218 -1.01 9.76 -6.19
C HIS A 218 -0.86 8.23 -6.18
N CYS A 219 -1.23 7.59 -5.07
CA CYS A 219 -1.26 6.16 -4.90
C CYS A 219 -2.60 5.74 -4.26
N LEU A 220 -3.12 4.59 -4.67
CA LEU A 220 -4.28 3.92 -4.11
C LEU A 220 -3.92 2.47 -3.79
N LEU A 221 -4.10 2.05 -2.54
CA LEU A 221 -3.86 0.68 -2.08
C LEU A 221 -5.17 -0.13 -2.04
N GLN A 222 -5.12 -1.38 -2.47
CA GLN A 222 -6.20 -2.36 -2.44
C GLN A 222 -5.72 -3.69 -1.84
N ASP A 223 -6.61 -4.35 -1.10
CA ASP A 223 -6.38 -5.70 -0.59
C ASP A 223 -6.99 -6.73 -1.56
N LEU A 224 -6.14 -7.51 -2.23
CA LEU A 224 -6.50 -8.57 -3.17
C LEU A 224 -6.13 -9.96 -2.64
N SER A 225 -5.98 -10.11 -1.31
CA SER A 225 -5.57 -11.38 -0.69
C SER A 225 -6.61 -12.50 -0.81
N TYR A 226 -7.80 -12.21 -1.35
CA TYR A 226 -8.80 -13.21 -1.65
C TYR A 226 -8.49 -14.02 -2.93
N TYR A 227 -7.55 -13.58 -3.78
CA TYR A 227 -7.12 -14.41 -4.92
C TYR A 227 -6.48 -15.70 -4.41
N CYS A 228 -6.96 -16.84 -4.91
CA CYS A 228 -6.46 -18.16 -4.51
C CYS A 228 -5.21 -18.48 -5.31
N CYS A 229 -4.13 -18.84 -4.64
CA CYS A 229 -2.89 -19.29 -5.27
C CYS A 229 -2.88 -20.82 -5.33
N ILE A 230 -2.69 -21.38 -6.52
CA ILE A 230 -2.47 -22.81 -6.74
C ILE A 230 -1.03 -22.97 -7.20
N GLU A 231 -0.28 -23.81 -6.51
CA GLU A 231 1.10 -24.13 -6.85
C GLU A 231 1.16 -25.47 -7.59
N LEU A 232 1.87 -25.48 -8.72
CA LEU A 232 2.21 -26.69 -9.47
C LEU A 232 3.72 -26.89 -9.40
N ARG A 233 4.15 -28.10 -9.01
CA ARG A 233 5.56 -28.49 -8.98
C ARG A 233 5.78 -29.75 -9.81
N GLY A 234 6.77 -29.74 -10.70
CA GLY A 234 7.08 -30.89 -11.55
C GLY A 234 8.08 -30.57 -12.65
N GLU A 235 8.30 -31.53 -13.54
CA GLU A 235 9.17 -31.36 -14.71
C GLU A 235 8.57 -30.37 -15.72
N GLU A 236 9.38 -29.44 -16.24
CA GLU A 236 8.91 -28.34 -17.12
C GLU A 236 8.14 -28.86 -18.34
N LYS A 237 8.67 -29.88 -19.03
CA LYS A 237 8.04 -30.45 -20.24
C LYS A 237 6.67 -31.06 -19.94
N LYS A 238 6.53 -31.79 -18.83
CA LYS A 238 5.28 -32.44 -18.43
C LYS A 238 4.23 -31.43 -17.97
N LEU A 239 4.64 -30.39 -17.25
CA LEU A 239 3.77 -29.29 -16.86
C LEU A 239 3.20 -28.57 -18.08
N LEU A 240 4.05 -28.26 -19.07
CA LEU A 240 3.60 -27.57 -20.28
C LEU A 240 2.69 -28.44 -21.16
N ALA A 241 2.98 -29.75 -21.27
CA ALA A 241 2.12 -30.69 -22.00
C ALA A 241 0.73 -30.86 -21.35
N SER A 242 0.68 -30.75 -20.03
CA SER A 242 -0.58 -30.76 -19.26
C SER A 242 -1.34 -29.44 -19.48
N LEU A 243 -0.68 -28.30 -19.25
CA LEU A 243 -1.30 -26.97 -19.31
C LEU A 243 -1.68 -26.52 -20.74
N SER A 244 -1.06 -27.08 -21.78
CA SER A 244 -1.44 -26.81 -23.17
C SER A 244 -2.85 -27.29 -23.50
N GLN A 245 -3.37 -28.30 -22.82
CA GLN A 245 -4.75 -28.78 -23.01
C GLN A 245 -5.79 -27.77 -22.52
N LEU A 246 -5.39 -26.89 -21.59
CA LEU A 246 -6.26 -25.89 -20.96
C LEU A 246 -6.18 -24.51 -21.62
N THR A 247 -5.25 -24.32 -22.58
CA THR A 247 -4.96 -23.02 -23.19
C THR A 247 -4.86 -23.11 -24.70
N SER A 248 -5.29 -22.06 -25.40
CA SER A 248 -5.18 -21.96 -26.86
C SER A 248 -4.22 -20.86 -27.25
N LYS A 249 -3.35 -21.13 -28.24
CA LYS A 249 -2.39 -20.16 -28.81
C LYS A 249 -3.10 -19.00 -29.54
N GLU A 250 -4.34 -19.21 -29.99
CA GLU A 250 -5.11 -18.20 -30.72
C GLU A 250 -5.58 -17.04 -29.82
N THR A 251 -5.76 -17.30 -28.53
CA THR A 251 -6.31 -16.31 -27.59
C THR A 251 -5.27 -15.34 -27.03
N GLY A 252 -3.98 -15.64 -27.19
CA GLY A 252 -2.88 -14.83 -26.67
C GLY A 252 -1.79 -15.66 -26.00
N PRO A 253 -1.01 -15.05 -25.08
CA PRO A 253 0.14 -15.72 -24.45
C PRO A 253 -0.32 -16.88 -23.56
N THR A 254 0.20 -18.07 -23.85
CA THR A 254 -0.03 -19.28 -23.05
C THR A 254 0.96 -19.37 -21.88
N PHE A 255 0.82 -20.40 -21.04
CA PHE A 255 1.79 -20.70 -19.98
C PHE A 255 3.22 -20.92 -20.50
N ALA A 256 3.36 -21.28 -21.78
CA ALA A 256 4.63 -21.55 -22.48
C ALA A 256 5.27 -20.29 -23.09
N ALA A 257 4.73 -19.09 -22.86
CA ALA A 257 5.29 -17.86 -23.40
C ALA A 257 6.74 -17.66 -22.91
N ALA A 258 7.71 -17.53 -23.82
CA ALA A 258 9.14 -17.47 -23.52
C ALA A 258 9.50 -16.39 -22.48
N LEU A 259 8.89 -15.20 -22.59
CA LEU A 259 9.09 -14.10 -21.65
C LEU A 259 8.63 -14.42 -20.22
N CYS A 260 7.61 -15.27 -20.07
CA CYS A 260 7.09 -15.69 -18.77
C CYS A 260 7.81 -16.93 -18.22
N LEU A 261 8.27 -17.83 -19.10
CA LEU A 261 8.99 -19.06 -18.72
C LEU A 261 10.30 -18.78 -17.95
N SER A 262 10.99 -17.68 -18.26
CA SER A 262 12.16 -17.24 -17.50
C SER A 262 11.85 -16.83 -16.05
N GLY A 263 10.57 -16.56 -15.72
CA GLY A 263 10.17 -16.02 -14.42
C GLY A 263 10.40 -14.51 -14.29
N ARG A 264 10.87 -13.83 -15.34
CA ARG A 264 11.08 -12.37 -15.35
C ARG A 264 9.78 -11.57 -15.35
N ARG A 265 8.70 -12.17 -15.86
CA ARG A 265 7.40 -11.51 -16.04
C ARG A 265 6.25 -12.41 -15.60
N GLN A 266 5.25 -11.78 -15.00
CA GLN A 266 3.93 -12.37 -14.77
C GLN A 266 3.17 -12.47 -16.10
N GLY A 267 2.50 -13.60 -16.32
CA GLY A 267 1.59 -13.80 -17.45
C GLY A 267 0.13 -13.73 -17.04
N SER A 268 -0.74 -13.51 -18.02
CA SER A 268 -2.20 -13.58 -17.88
C SER A 268 -2.74 -14.42 -19.02
N VAL A 269 -3.57 -15.41 -18.71
CA VAL A 269 -4.13 -16.35 -19.69
C VAL A 269 -5.58 -16.68 -19.33
N VAL A 270 -6.41 -16.92 -20.34
CA VAL A 270 -7.77 -17.43 -20.15
C VAL A 270 -7.72 -18.96 -20.20
N VAL A 271 -8.23 -19.60 -19.16
CA VAL A 271 -8.24 -21.06 -19.02
C VAL A 271 -9.58 -21.61 -19.51
N TYR A 272 -9.51 -22.70 -20.26
CA TYR A 272 -10.65 -23.48 -20.75
C TYR A 272 -10.66 -24.86 -20.10
N ARG A 273 -11.78 -25.57 -20.17
CA ARG A 273 -11.78 -27.01 -19.85
C ARG A 273 -10.91 -27.77 -20.85
N ALA A 274 -10.32 -28.88 -20.39
CA ALA A 274 -9.32 -29.62 -21.16
C ALA A 274 -9.84 -30.00 -22.56
N GLY A 275 -9.17 -29.51 -23.61
CA GLY A 275 -9.50 -29.81 -25.01
C GLY A 275 -10.81 -29.22 -25.54
N GLN A 276 -11.49 -28.34 -24.80
CA GLN A 276 -12.82 -27.82 -25.15
C GLN A 276 -12.84 -26.36 -25.65
N TYR A 277 -11.71 -25.87 -26.11
CA TYR A 277 -11.63 -24.55 -26.76
C TYR A 277 -12.39 -24.56 -28.10
N PRO A 278 -13.23 -23.56 -28.42
CA PRO A 278 -13.51 -22.30 -27.69
C PRO A 278 -14.76 -22.30 -26.78
N THR A 279 -15.45 -23.42 -26.63
CA THR A 279 -16.83 -23.46 -26.11
C THR A 279 -16.98 -23.34 -24.59
N GLN A 280 -16.03 -23.84 -23.79
CA GLN A 280 -16.14 -23.86 -22.32
C GLN A 280 -15.00 -23.12 -21.61
N PRO A 281 -15.04 -21.77 -21.54
CA PRO A 281 -14.08 -20.98 -20.77
C PRO A 281 -14.37 -21.06 -19.25
N LEU A 282 -13.33 -21.30 -18.44
CA LEU A 282 -13.41 -21.17 -16.99
C LEU A 282 -13.22 -19.71 -16.56
N GLY A 283 -12.25 -19.01 -17.17
CA GLY A 283 -12.01 -17.58 -16.95
C GLY A 283 -10.53 -17.20 -16.91
N PRO A 284 -10.22 -15.92 -16.66
CA PRO A 284 -8.86 -15.41 -16.66
C PRO A 284 -8.11 -15.80 -15.38
N VAL A 285 -6.88 -16.25 -15.53
CA VAL A 285 -5.93 -16.48 -14.45
C VAL A 285 -4.64 -15.72 -14.72
N THR A 286 -3.99 -15.27 -13.66
CA THR A 286 -2.62 -14.74 -13.75
C THR A 286 -1.65 -15.79 -13.24
N PHE A 287 -0.50 -15.94 -13.86
CA PHE A 287 0.46 -16.96 -13.49
C PHE A 287 1.88 -16.40 -13.40
N LEU A 288 2.71 -17.06 -12.61
CA LEU A 288 4.11 -16.72 -12.46
C LEU A 288 4.97 -17.98 -12.30
N TRP A 289 6.00 -18.08 -13.14
CA TRP A 289 7.04 -19.11 -13.01
C TRP A 289 8.11 -18.66 -12.03
N ARG A 290 8.59 -19.59 -11.20
CA ARG A 290 9.83 -19.38 -10.43
C ARG A 290 11.01 -19.31 -11.41
N PRO A 291 12.00 -18.40 -11.24
CA PRO A 291 13.22 -18.37 -12.05
C PRO A 291 14.01 -19.68 -12.03
N ARG A 292 14.88 -19.92 -13.03
CA ARG A 292 15.69 -21.15 -13.09
C ARG A 292 16.78 -21.10 -12.02
N SER A 293 16.85 -22.14 -11.19
CA SER A 293 17.98 -22.37 -10.27
C SER A 293 18.66 -23.66 -10.69
N GLN A 294 20.00 -23.65 -10.73
CA GLN A 294 20.79 -24.81 -11.18
C GLN A 294 20.53 -26.06 -10.32
N ASP A 295 20.11 -25.88 -9.07
CA ASP A 295 19.91 -26.95 -8.10
C ASP A 295 18.54 -27.67 -8.20
N LEU A 296 17.58 -27.12 -8.94
CA LEU A 296 16.19 -27.59 -8.94
C LEU A 296 15.80 -28.20 -10.29
N THR A 297 15.70 -29.53 -10.33
CA THR A 297 15.17 -30.29 -11.48
C THR A 297 13.68 -30.06 -11.70
N ASN A 298 12.94 -29.79 -10.61
CA ASN A 298 11.51 -29.52 -10.65
C ASN A 298 11.23 -28.01 -10.68
N ARG A 299 10.43 -27.59 -11.67
CA ARG A 299 9.90 -26.23 -11.75
C ARG A 299 8.74 -26.01 -10.80
N GLN A 300 8.55 -24.76 -10.41
CA GLN A 300 7.41 -24.28 -9.64
C GLN A 300 6.67 -23.19 -10.43
N LEU A 301 5.35 -23.29 -10.44
CA LEU A 301 4.44 -22.36 -11.08
C LEU A 301 3.33 -21.97 -10.10
N TRP A 302 3.10 -20.68 -9.92
CA TRP A 302 1.94 -20.17 -9.20
C TRP A 302 0.87 -19.69 -10.17
N ILE A 303 -0.37 -20.11 -9.92
CA ILE A 303 -1.55 -19.68 -10.65
C ILE A 303 -2.47 -18.97 -9.66
N TRP A 304 -2.74 -17.69 -9.90
CA TRP A 304 -3.73 -16.93 -9.15
C TRP A 304 -5.06 -16.92 -9.89
N ALA A 305 -6.07 -17.48 -9.23
CA ALA A 305 -7.44 -17.53 -9.71
C ALA A 305 -8.38 -16.80 -8.75
N HIS A 306 -9.48 -16.31 -9.31
CA HIS A 306 -10.55 -15.76 -8.49
C HIS A 306 -11.26 -16.88 -7.70
N PRO A 307 -11.72 -16.66 -6.45
CA PRO A 307 -12.39 -17.67 -5.65
C PRO A 307 -13.56 -18.40 -6.31
N SER A 308 -14.31 -17.73 -7.18
CA SER A 308 -15.43 -18.36 -7.90
C SER A 308 -14.98 -19.41 -8.91
N ILE A 309 -13.76 -19.27 -9.44
CA ILE A 309 -13.20 -20.16 -10.48
C ILE A 309 -12.35 -21.27 -9.81
N LYS A 310 -11.89 -21.04 -8.57
CA LYS A 310 -10.97 -21.94 -7.86
C LYS A 310 -11.42 -23.40 -7.84
N GLN A 311 -12.68 -23.66 -7.49
CA GLN A 311 -13.17 -25.03 -7.34
C GLN A 311 -13.14 -25.79 -8.66
N ASP A 312 -13.65 -25.17 -9.73
CA ASP A 312 -13.67 -25.76 -11.07
C ASP A 312 -12.25 -25.92 -11.62
N LEU A 313 -11.38 -24.90 -11.44
CA LEU A 313 -10.00 -24.93 -11.88
C LEU A 313 -9.19 -26.02 -11.18
N LEU A 314 -9.38 -26.20 -9.88
CA LEU A 314 -8.67 -27.23 -9.12
C LEU A 314 -9.05 -28.63 -9.61
N LEU A 315 -10.33 -28.87 -9.87
CA LEU A 315 -10.82 -30.14 -10.41
C LEU A 315 -10.26 -30.42 -11.81
N GLU A 316 -10.23 -29.40 -12.68
CA GLU A 316 -9.66 -29.55 -14.03
C GLU A 316 -8.14 -29.77 -13.99
N LEU A 317 -7.41 -29.05 -13.12
CA LEU A 317 -5.97 -29.28 -12.92
C LEU A 317 -5.68 -30.68 -12.37
N GLN A 318 -6.50 -31.19 -11.45
CA GLN A 318 -6.37 -32.56 -10.94
C GLN A 318 -6.57 -33.60 -12.04
N LYS A 319 -7.59 -33.44 -12.90
CA LYS A 319 -7.83 -34.32 -14.05
C LYS A 319 -6.67 -34.33 -15.04
N VAL A 320 -6.24 -33.15 -15.47
CA VAL A 320 -5.19 -33.01 -16.49
C VAL A 320 -3.83 -33.48 -15.99
N CYS A 321 -3.46 -33.14 -14.75
CA CYS A 321 -2.19 -33.56 -14.17
C CYS A 321 -2.21 -35.00 -13.61
N GLN A 322 -3.38 -35.67 -13.60
CA GLN A 322 -3.60 -36.98 -12.98
C GLN A 322 -3.16 -37.01 -11.51
N CYS A 323 -3.49 -35.95 -10.76
CA CYS A 323 -3.12 -35.78 -9.35
C CYS A 323 -4.33 -36.13 -8.46
N CYS A 324 -4.47 -37.40 -8.10
CA CYS A 324 -5.60 -37.86 -7.28
C CYS A 324 -5.19 -38.19 -5.84
N ASP A 325 -3.90 -38.47 -5.57
CA ASP A 325 -3.46 -38.97 -4.26
C ASP A 325 -3.33 -37.82 -3.26
N PRO A 326 -4.21 -37.73 -2.23
CA PRO A 326 -4.14 -36.68 -1.24
C PRO A 326 -2.97 -36.91 -0.29
N VAL A 327 -2.08 -35.92 -0.18
CA VAL A 327 -1.06 -35.89 0.86
C VAL A 327 -1.71 -35.28 2.09
N VAL A 328 -2.06 -36.11 3.07
CA VAL A 328 -2.55 -35.65 4.36
C VAL A 328 -1.40 -34.92 5.08
N PRO A 329 -1.57 -33.68 5.54
CA PRO A 329 -0.57 -33.01 6.35
C PRO A 329 -0.30 -33.84 7.62
N PRO A 330 0.96 -33.98 8.09
CA PRO A 330 1.21 -34.64 9.36
C PRO A 330 0.41 -33.94 10.47
N VAL A 331 -0.45 -34.69 11.15
CA VAL A 331 -1.19 -34.21 12.32
C VAL A 331 -0.16 -33.90 13.40
N VAL A 332 0.07 -32.62 13.68
CA VAL A 332 0.83 -32.22 14.88
C VAL A 332 -0.10 -32.48 16.07
N SER A 333 0.05 -33.66 16.69
CA SER A 333 -0.40 -33.91 18.05
C SER A 333 0.20 -32.85 18.97
N PRO A 334 -0.54 -32.35 20.00
CA PRO A 334 0.05 -31.47 20.99
C PRO A 334 1.22 -32.21 21.65
N ALA A 335 2.44 -31.72 21.42
CA ALA A 335 3.66 -32.33 21.92
C ALA A 335 3.57 -32.55 23.43
N GLU A 336 3.80 -33.80 23.83
CA GLU A 336 4.09 -34.18 25.20
C GLU A 336 5.33 -33.41 25.68
N VAL A 337 5.21 -32.88 26.89
CA VAL A 337 6.24 -32.05 27.53
C VAL A 337 7.30 -32.99 28.10
N PHE A 338 8.51 -32.97 27.53
CA PHE A 338 9.69 -33.45 28.23
C PHE A 338 10.10 -32.40 29.30
N PRO A 339 10.33 -32.82 30.56
CA PRO A 339 10.65 -31.89 31.63
C PRO A 339 12.13 -31.53 31.60
N THR A 340 12.45 -30.25 31.43
CA THR A 340 13.80 -29.74 31.74
C THR A 340 13.81 -29.18 33.15
N LEU A 341 14.53 -29.87 34.02
CA LEU A 341 14.97 -29.45 35.33
C LEU A 341 15.79 -28.14 35.23
N GLN A 342 15.48 -27.19 36.11
CA GLN A 342 16.41 -26.49 37.03
C GLN A 342 15.77 -25.18 37.47
N LEU A 343 15.44 -25.10 38.77
CA LEU A 343 14.90 -23.93 39.44
C LEU A 343 15.83 -23.62 40.61
N GLU A 344 16.61 -22.55 40.50
CA GLU A 344 17.40 -21.98 41.60
C GLU A 344 16.48 -21.22 42.57
N PRO A 345 16.72 -21.30 43.90
CA PRO A 345 15.81 -20.80 44.91
C PRO A 345 16.01 -19.30 45.20
N LYS A 346 14.92 -18.60 45.54
CA LYS A 346 14.95 -17.28 46.19
C LYS A 346 14.03 -17.26 47.40
N PRO A 347 14.37 -16.44 48.42
CA PRO A 347 14.12 -16.79 49.82
C PRO A 347 12.74 -16.40 50.33
N GLU A 348 12.33 -17.13 51.36
CA GLU A 348 11.17 -16.90 52.22
C GLU A 348 11.22 -15.52 52.90
N LYS A 349 10.06 -14.84 52.99
CA LYS A 349 9.63 -14.09 54.18
C LYS A 349 8.10 -14.07 54.30
N THR A 350 7.64 -14.78 55.33
CA THR A 350 6.60 -14.47 56.33
C THR A 350 5.24 -13.87 55.91
N SER A 351 4.23 -14.63 56.31
CA SER A 351 2.83 -14.28 56.51
C SER A 351 2.61 -13.05 57.39
N ASP A 352 1.59 -12.27 57.08
CA ASP A 352 0.60 -11.88 58.09
C ASP A 352 -0.75 -11.53 57.47
N ALA A 353 -1.80 -12.06 58.10
CA ALA A 353 -3.19 -11.92 57.72
C ALA A 353 -3.79 -10.62 58.26
N LYS A 354 -4.72 -10.01 57.51
CA LYS A 354 -5.87 -9.28 58.08
C LYS A 354 -7.02 -9.16 57.08
N GLN A 355 -8.22 -9.32 57.64
CA GLN A 355 -9.49 -9.63 56.97
C GLN A 355 -10.18 -8.42 56.31
N ILE A 356 -10.65 -8.66 55.08
CA ILE A 356 -11.96 -8.37 54.46
C ILE A 356 -12.91 -7.37 55.18
N THR A 357 -13.35 -6.35 54.44
CA THR A 357 -14.78 -6.00 54.36
C THR A 357 -15.23 -5.89 52.90
N GLU A 358 -16.40 -6.45 52.63
CA GLU A 358 -16.92 -6.79 51.31
C GLU A 358 -17.49 -5.59 50.52
N THR A 359 -17.34 -5.61 49.19
CA THR A 359 -18.42 -5.12 48.31
C THR A 359 -18.49 -5.97 47.04
N LYS A 360 -19.69 -6.48 46.78
CA LYS A 360 -19.97 -7.66 45.96
C LYS A 360 -19.81 -7.44 44.44
N ARG A 361 -19.12 -8.43 43.84
CA ARG A 361 -19.32 -9.06 42.52
C ARG A 361 -18.95 -8.27 41.25
N LYS A 362 -17.67 -8.36 40.90
CA LYS A 362 -17.24 -8.56 39.51
C LYS A 362 -17.02 -10.07 39.32
N ARG A 363 -17.86 -10.72 38.52
CA ARG A 363 -17.69 -12.13 38.12
C ARG A 363 -16.39 -12.23 37.31
N LYS A 364 -15.26 -12.42 38.00
CA LYS A 364 -14.00 -12.91 37.41
C LYS A 364 -14.22 -14.41 37.23
N CYS A 365 -14.65 -14.84 36.04
CA CYS A 365 -14.24 -16.16 35.60
C CYS A 365 -12.72 -16.07 35.46
N LYS A 366 -11.99 -16.57 36.48
CA LYS A 366 -10.68 -17.17 36.26
C LYS A 366 -10.98 -18.40 35.41
N ASP A 367 -10.93 -18.26 34.09
CA ASP A 367 -10.87 -19.44 33.24
C ASP A 367 -9.49 -20.06 33.49
N ALA A 368 -9.51 -21.21 34.15
CA ALA A 368 -8.35 -22.00 34.48
C ALA A 368 -7.66 -22.53 33.20
N SER A 369 -6.32 -22.60 33.28
CA SER A 369 -5.49 -23.64 32.66
C SER A 369 -5.84 -24.04 31.22
N GLY A 370 -5.67 -23.12 30.28
CA GLY A 370 -5.58 -23.45 28.86
C GLY A 370 -4.53 -22.57 28.19
N PRO A 371 -3.77 -23.08 27.19
CA PRO A 371 -2.86 -22.23 26.45
C PRO A 371 -3.62 -21.05 25.84
N PRO A 372 -3.03 -19.84 25.79
CA PRO A 372 -3.70 -18.67 25.25
C PRO A 372 -4.18 -18.96 23.82
N ALA A 373 -5.47 -18.72 23.56
CA ALA A 373 -6.06 -18.97 22.26
C ALA A 373 -5.24 -18.29 21.16
N LYS A 374 -4.73 -19.06 20.20
CA LYS A 374 -3.97 -18.52 19.07
C LYS A 374 -4.94 -17.90 18.05
N LYS A 375 -4.50 -16.84 17.37
CA LYS A 375 -5.24 -16.25 16.25
C LYS A 375 -5.19 -17.22 15.08
N ILE A 376 -6.36 -17.55 14.51
CA ILE A 376 -6.39 -18.38 13.30
C ILE A 376 -5.82 -17.55 12.15
N LEU A 377 -4.74 -18.05 11.56
CA LEU A 377 -4.07 -17.50 10.40
C LEU A 377 -4.39 -18.37 9.18
N GLY A 378 -4.70 -17.75 8.05
CA GLY A 378 -5.14 -18.46 6.84
C GLY A 378 -6.64 -18.73 6.79
N ASP A 379 -7.02 -19.82 6.14
CA ASP A 379 -8.42 -20.22 5.96
C ASP A 379 -8.98 -20.92 7.20
N GLY A 380 -9.59 -20.13 8.09
CA GLY A 380 -10.25 -20.63 9.29
C GLY A 380 -11.56 -21.40 9.08
N THR A 381 -12.00 -21.60 7.83
CA THR A 381 -13.18 -22.42 7.50
C THR A 381 -12.82 -23.86 7.15
N ARG A 382 -11.54 -24.13 6.83
CA ARG A 382 -11.06 -25.45 6.42
C ARG A 382 -10.96 -26.40 7.62
N SER A 383 -11.33 -27.67 7.44
CA SER A 383 -11.04 -28.70 8.44
C SER A 383 -9.55 -29.08 8.39
N PRO A 384 -8.91 -29.41 9.53
CA PRO A 384 -7.53 -29.87 9.55
C PRO A 384 -7.29 -31.13 8.70
N SER A 385 -8.33 -31.93 8.46
CA SER A 385 -8.31 -33.17 7.68
C SER A 385 -8.44 -32.96 6.17
N THR A 386 -8.76 -31.75 5.69
CA THR A 386 -8.91 -31.52 4.25
C THR A 386 -7.53 -31.54 3.58
N PRO A 387 -7.28 -32.39 2.57
CA PRO A 387 -6.01 -32.42 1.88
C PRO A 387 -5.77 -31.10 1.14
N VAL A 388 -4.55 -30.60 1.25
CA VAL A 388 -4.12 -29.32 0.64
C VAL A 388 -3.18 -29.57 -0.53
N THR A 389 -2.57 -30.76 -0.57
CA THR A 389 -1.60 -31.13 -1.59
C THR A 389 -2.00 -32.48 -2.18
N TRP A 390 -1.96 -32.57 -3.51
CA TRP A 390 -2.20 -33.79 -4.26
C TRP A 390 -0.96 -34.13 -5.08
N LYS A 391 -0.63 -35.41 -5.14
CA LYS A 391 0.49 -35.91 -5.95
C LYS A 391 -0.03 -36.78 -7.08
N SER A 392 0.66 -36.75 -8.21
CA SER A 392 0.47 -37.71 -9.30
C SER A 392 1.51 -38.82 -9.19
N SER A 393 1.02 -40.06 -9.21
CA SER A 393 1.87 -41.25 -9.24
C SER A 393 2.58 -41.44 -10.60
N SER A 394 1.96 -41.02 -11.70
CA SER A 394 2.50 -41.16 -13.07
C SER A 394 3.45 -40.03 -13.47
N ASN A 395 3.05 -38.77 -13.25
CA ASN A 395 3.74 -37.61 -13.79
C ASN A 395 4.71 -36.94 -12.80
N ARG A 396 4.74 -37.40 -11.53
CA ARG A 396 5.44 -36.76 -10.40
C ARG A 396 5.08 -35.27 -10.21
N ILE A 397 3.95 -34.84 -10.76
CA ILE A 397 3.43 -33.48 -10.58
C ILE A 397 2.76 -33.40 -9.21
N VAL A 398 3.02 -32.31 -8.51
CA VAL A 398 2.43 -32.00 -7.21
C VAL A 398 1.61 -30.72 -7.33
N ILE A 399 0.34 -30.79 -6.93
CA ILE A 399 -0.57 -29.65 -6.86
C ILE A 399 -0.73 -29.28 -5.39
N SER A 400 -0.49 -28.01 -5.03
CA SER A 400 -0.69 -27.49 -3.68
C SER A 400 -1.64 -26.30 -3.70
N ASP A 401 -2.70 -26.34 -2.90
CA ASP A 401 -3.61 -25.22 -2.70
C ASP A 401 -3.08 -24.25 -1.63
N LEU A 402 -2.45 -23.17 -2.07
CA LEU A 402 -1.89 -22.11 -1.22
C LEU A 402 -2.89 -20.98 -0.94
N THR A 403 -4.20 -21.28 -0.94
CA THR A 403 -5.23 -20.31 -0.56
C THR A 403 -4.94 -19.72 0.82
N MET A 404 -4.89 -18.38 0.91
CA MET A 404 -4.62 -17.61 2.14
C MET A 404 -3.21 -17.82 2.76
N GLU A 405 -2.29 -18.45 2.04
CA GLU A 405 -0.87 -18.54 2.44
C GLU A 405 -0.05 -17.33 2.00
N ILE A 406 -0.47 -16.68 0.90
CA ILE A 406 0.16 -15.51 0.31
C ILE A 406 -0.84 -14.35 0.33
N VAL A 407 -0.42 -13.23 0.87
CA VAL A 407 -1.16 -11.96 0.91
C VAL A 407 -0.77 -11.15 -0.33
N ARG A 408 -1.75 -10.59 -1.05
CA ARG A 408 -1.53 -9.79 -2.26
C ARG A 408 -2.14 -8.41 -2.10
N TYR A 409 -1.30 -7.38 -2.16
CA TYR A 409 -1.71 -5.99 -2.12
C TYR A 409 -1.43 -5.31 -3.44
N ARG A 410 -2.40 -4.54 -3.95
CA ARG A 410 -2.26 -3.80 -5.20
C ARG A 410 -2.17 -2.32 -4.92
N LEU A 411 -1.06 -1.71 -5.30
CA LEU A 411 -0.85 -0.27 -5.25
C LEU A 411 -0.97 0.29 -6.67
N ILE A 412 -1.87 1.23 -6.88
CA ILE A 412 -2.18 1.80 -8.20
C ILE A 412 -1.87 3.29 -8.20
N GLY A 413 -1.23 3.76 -9.26
CA GLY A 413 -0.95 5.17 -9.51
C GLY A 413 0.54 5.47 -9.62
N PRO A 414 0.91 6.65 -10.14
CA PRO A 414 2.31 6.99 -10.43
C PRO A 414 3.18 7.02 -9.18
N GLN A 415 2.65 7.43 -8.03
CA GLN A 415 3.43 7.50 -6.78
C GLN A 415 3.48 6.17 -6.02
N SER A 416 2.96 5.07 -6.59
CA SER A 416 2.87 3.80 -5.87
C SER A 416 4.25 3.23 -5.52
N PHE A 417 5.22 3.34 -6.43
CA PHE A 417 6.57 2.86 -6.16
C PHE A 417 7.31 3.76 -5.16
N SER A 418 7.12 5.08 -5.21
CA SER A 418 7.70 5.99 -4.22
C SER A 418 7.21 5.66 -2.80
N VAL A 419 5.92 5.32 -2.64
CA VAL A 419 5.38 4.87 -1.35
C VAL A 419 6.05 3.56 -0.90
N LEU A 420 6.21 2.57 -1.79
CA LEU A 420 6.92 1.32 -1.47
C LEU A 420 8.38 1.59 -1.06
N ALA A 421 9.07 2.45 -1.81
CA ALA A 421 10.48 2.79 -1.62
C ALA A 421 10.78 3.56 -0.33
N GLU A 422 9.83 4.39 0.15
CA GLU A 422 9.93 5.07 1.44
C GLU A 422 9.52 4.19 2.62
N THR A 423 8.61 3.24 2.39
CA THR A 423 8.07 2.37 3.45
C THR A 423 8.99 1.18 3.74
N MET A 424 9.69 0.69 2.71
CA MET A 424 10.52 -0.51 2.77
C MET A 424 12.00 -0.19 2.61
N GLU A 425 12.80 -0.83 3.43
CA GLU A 425 14.25 -0.88 3.31
C GLU A 425 14.67 -2.34 3.05
N ALA A 426 15.62 -2.51 2.13
CA ALA A 426 16.23 -3.82 1.90
C ALA A 426 16.91 -4.29 3.18
N ALA A 427 16.81 -5.59 3.47
CA ALA A 427 17.42 -6.16 4.66
C ALA A 427 18.93 -5.91 4.68
N THR A 428 19.44 -5.45 5.82
CA THR A 428 20.89 -5.34 6.05
C THR A 428 21.48 -6.70 6.38
N ASP A 429 22.77 -6.86 6.09
CA ASP A 429 23.52 -8.05 6.46
C ASP A 429 23.45 -8.28 7.97
N SER A 430 23.38 -9.55 8.38
CA SER A 430 23.37 -9.92 9.79
C SER A 430 24.74 -9.65 10.39
N ASN A 431 24.81 -9.04 11.58
CA ASN A 431 26.09 -8.87 12.29
C ASN A 431 26.79 -10.22 12.45
N GLU A 432 28.13 -10.25 12.30
CA GLU A 432 28.97 -11.46 12.37
C GLU A 432 28.70 -12.34 13.62
N ILE A 433 28.38 -11.69 14.74
CA ILE A 433 28.03 -12.34 16.02
C ILE A 433 26.77 -13.23 15.93
N ASN A 434 25.81 -12.87 15.07
CA ASN A 434 24.59 -13.65 14.86
C ASN A 434 24.77 -14.75 13.81
N ILE A 435 25.78 -14.63 12.93
CA ILE A 435 26.11 -15.63 11.91
C ILE A 435 26.81 -16.84 12.53
N SER A 436 27.65 -16.60 13.56
CA SER A 436 28.42 -17.66 14.22
C SER A 436 27.59 -18.57 15.15
N LYS A 437 26.45 -18.09 15.67
CA LYS A 437 25.57 -18.89 16.53
C LYS A 437 24.55 -19.68 15.69
N PRO A 438 24.28 -20.97 16.00
CA PRO A 438 23.18 -21.69 15.38
C PRO A 438 21.87 -21.00 15.77
N SER A 439 21.08 -20.58 14.78
CA SER A 439 19.82 -19.87 14.99
C SER A 439 18.71 -20.61 14.26
N HIS A 440 17.54 -20.74 14.88
CA HIS A 440 16.34 -21.28 14.21
C HIS A 440 15.72 -20.30 13.21
N LEU A 441 16.38 -19.18 12.90
CA LEU A 441 15.89 -18.15 12.01
C LEU A 441 16.45 -18.36 10.61
N TRP A 442 15.60 -18.19 9.60
CA TRP A 442 15.99 -18.45 8.21
C TRP A 442 17.06 -17.46 7.68
N TRP A 443 17.03 -16.19 8.11
CA TRP A 443 17.89 -15.14 7.55
C TRP A 443 19.37 -15.27 7.91
N PRO A 444 19.76 -15.52 9.18
CA PRO A 444 21.17 -15.77 9.51
C PRO A 444 21.75 -16.99 8.78
N GLU A 445 20.95 -18.04 8.56
CA GLU A 445 21.36 -19.19 7.76
C GLU A 445 21.58 -18.82 6.29
N GLN A 446 20.70 -18.00 5.73
CA GLN A 446 20.85 -17.47 4.36
C GLN A 446 22.12 -16.62 4.22
N CYS A 447 22.45 -15.83 5.25
CA CYS A 447 23.63 -14.95 5.27
C CYS A 447 24.96 -15.73 5.24
N LYS A 448 24.97 -17.02 5.63
CA LYS A 448 26.17 -17.86 5.52
C LYS A 448 26.56 -18.18 4.09
N SER A 449 25.63 -18.07 3.15
CA SER A 449 25.87 -18.36 1.74
C SER A 449 26.24 -17.08 0.98
N GLU A 450 27.49 -17.01 0.53
CA GLU A 450 28.02 -15.85 -0.20
C GLU A 450 27.26 -15.57 -1.50
N SER A 451 26.88 -16.60 -2.25
CA SER A 451 26.13 -16.48 -3.50
C SER A 451 24.76 -15.82 -3.30
N LYS A 452 24.03 -16.22 -2.25
CA LYS A 452 22.73 -15.66 -1.89
C LYS A 452 22.85 -14.21 -1.40
N MET A 453 23.95 -13.88 -0.73
CA MET A 453 24.19 -12.50 -0.30
C MET A 453 24.56 -11.57 -1.45
N ASN A 454 25.40 -12.02 -2.39
CA ASN A 454 25.69 -11.25 -3.61
C ASN A 454 24.39 -11.01 -4.40
N LEU A 455 23.54 -12.04 -4.53
CA LEU A 455 22.22 -11.88 -5.16
C LEU A 455 21.35 -10.84 -4.44
N HIS A 456 21.28 -10.88 -3.11
CA HIS A 456 20.53 -9.90 -2.33
C HIS A 456 21.05 -8.47 -2.51
N GLN A 457 22.38 -8.28 -2.58
CA GLN A 457 22.99 -6.98 -2.87
C GLN A 457 22.60 -6.47 -4.27
N GLN A 458 22.60 -7.36 -5.29
CA GLN A 458 22.12 -7.02 -6.64
C GLN A 458 20.63 -6.64 -6.63
N GLN A 459 19.79 -7.38 -5.90
CA GLN A 459 18.37 -7.07 -5.76
C GLN A 459 18.14 -5.71 -5.07
N ALA A 460 18.89 -5.43 -4.01
CA ALA A 460 18.85 -4.15 -3.31
C ALA A 460 19.30 -2.98 -4.20
N HIS A 461 20.32 -3.20 -5.03
CA HIS A 461 20.79 -2.23 -6.01
C HIS A 461 19.73 -1.95 -7.09
N VAL A 462 19.09 -2.98 -7.66
CA VAL A 462 17.97 -2.82 -8.60
C VAL A 462 16.81 -2.09 -7.94
N PHE A 463 16.45 -2.45 -6.70
CA PHE A 463 15.43 -1.74 -5.94
C PHE A 463 15.77 -0.26 -5.75
N HIS A 464 17.04 0.07 -5.52
CA HIS A 464 17.51 1.46 -5.43
C HIS A 464 17.39 2.21 -6.76
N ILE A 465 17.77 1.59 -7.88
CA ILE A 465 17.60 2.16 -9.23
C ILE A 465 16.12 2.50 -9.48
N LEU A 466 15.22 1.58 -9.13
CA LEU A 466 13.77 1.77 -9.29
C LEU A 466 13.24 2.95 -8.48
N LYS A 467 13.88 3.34 -7.35
CA LYS A 467 13.44 4.51 -6.55
C LYS A 467 13.52 5.81 -7.34
N GLY A 468 14.39 5.87 -8.34
CA GLY A 468 14.55 7.03 -9.23
C GLY A 468 13.60 7.04 -10.44
N ILE A 469 12.82 5.99 -10.68
CA ILE A 469 11.85 5.93 -11.78
C ILE A 469 10.55 6.63 -11.34
N PHE A 470 10.11 7.61 -12.12
CA PHE A 470 8.95 8.43 -11.78
C PHE A 470 7.61 7.78 -12.18
N LEU A 471 7.56 7.06 -13.31
CA LEU A 471 6.35 6.43 -13.82
C LEU A 471 6.46 4.90 -13.82
N THR A 472 5.51 4.26 -13.14
CA THR A 472 5.42 2.79 -13.09
C THR A 472 5.09 2.14 -14.42
N GLY A 473 4.55 2.91 -15.37
CA GLY A 473 4.21 2.48 -16.72
C GLY A 473 5.39 2.44 -17.70
N GLU A 474 6.58 2.89 -17.31
CA GLU A 474 7.80 2.86 -18.15
C GLU A 474 8.50 1.50 -18.11
N LEU A 475 8.26 0.72 -17.06
CA LEU A 475 8.82 -0.61 -16.93
C LEU A 475 8.07 -1.60 -17.82
N PRO A 476 8.77 -2.64 -18.31
CA PRO A 476 8.11 -3.69 -19.06
C PRO A 476 6.97 -4.34 -18.27
N SER A 477 5.91 -4.65 -18.99
CA SER A 477 4.68 -5.19 -18.41
C SER A 477 4.91 -6.49 -17.66
N GLY A 478 4.45 -6.54 -16.41
CA GLY A 478 4.48 -7.75 -15.58
C GLY A 478 5.84 -8.04 -14.94
N THR A 479 6.82 -7.13 -15.01
CA THR A 479 8.15 -7.34 -14.43
C THR A 479 8.09 -7.72 -12.95
N VAL A 480 8.93 -8.70 -12.58
CA VAL A 480 9.02 -9.24 -11.22
C VAL A 480 10.36 -8.85 -10.59
N LEU A 481 10.34 -8.54 -9.30
CA LEU A 481 11.53 -8.32 -8.49
C LEU A 481 11.37 -9.06 -7.15
N GLY A 482 12.31 -9.94 -6.85
CA GLY A 482 12.47 -10.52 -5.51
C GLY A 482 13.30 -9.59 -4.63
N LEU A 483 12.90 -9.46 -3.37
CA LEU A 483 13.64 -8.68 -2.40
C LEU A 483 13.35 -9.21 -1.00
N THR A 484 14.36 -9.22 -0.13
CA THR A 484 14.14 -9.38 1.31
C THR A 484 14.17 -8.01 1.97
N VAL A 485 13.12 -7.69 2.72
CA VAL A 485 12.94 -6.39 3.37
C VAL A 485 12.88 -6.52 4.87
N ASP A 486 13.19 -5.42 5.54
CA ASP A 486 12.97 -5.28 6.97
C ASP A 486 11.50 -5.04 7.28
N ASP A 487 11.11 -5.42 8.50
CA ASP A 487 9.79 -5.14 9.03
C ASP A 487 9.52 -3.62 8.92
N PRO A 488 8.57 -3.20 8.06
CA PRO A 488 8.32 -1.78 7.80
C PRO A 488 7.77 -1.07 9.04
N ARG A 489 7.33 -1.82 10.06
CA ARG A 489 6.92 -1.25 11.34
C ARG A 489 8.11 -0.64 12.10
N LEU A 490 9.35 -1.02 11.81
CA LEU A 490 10.54 -0.47 12.44
C LEU A 490 10.76 1.00 12.05
N THR A 491 10.36 1.38 10.83
CA THR A 491 10.50 2.73 10.26
C THR A 491 9.13 3.39 10.14
N LEU A 492 8.42 3.56 11.26
CA LEU A 492 7.12 4.25 11.29
C LEU A 492 7.30 5.75 11.57
N PRO A 493 6.98 6.64 10.61
CA PRO A 493 7.10 8.07 10.84
C PRO A 493 6.07 8.57 11.87
N THR A 494 6.45 9.54 12.70
CA THR A 494 5.56 10.13 13.71
C THR A 494 4.39 10.91 13.10
N LYS A 495 4.59 11.43 11.88
CA LYS A 495 3.60 12.18 11.11
C LYS A 495 3.37 11.48 9.78
N LYS A 496 2.16 11.64 9.24
CA LYS A 496 1.88 11.21 7.88
C LYS A 496 2.68 12.07 6.91
N VAL A 497 3.58 11.44 6.17
CA VAL A 497 4.40 12.07 5.13
C VAL A 497 3.73 11.80 3.78
N LYS A 498 3.91 12.72 2.83
CA LYS A 498 3.55 12.49 1.43
C LYS A 498 4.79 11.94 0.76
N ALA A 499 4.67 10.77 0.13
CA ALA A 499 5.79 10.21 -0.62
C ALA A 499 6.20 11.12 -1.77
N LEU A 500 7.51 11.36 -1.89
CA LEU A 500 8.12 12.17 -2.93
C LEU A 500 9.11 11.32 -3.72
N PRO A 501 9.14 11.47 -5.05
CA PRO A 501 10.16 10.80 -5.85
C PRO A 501 11.55 11.33 -5.46
N CYS A 502 12.51 10.42 -5.22
CA CYS A 502 13.89 10.78 -4.97
C CYS A 502 14.60 10.99 -6.31
N VAL A 503 14.58 12.22 -6.82
CA VAL A 503 15.39 12.59 -8.00
C VAL A 503 16.69 13.20 -7.48
N LYS A 504 17.69 12.36 -7.23
CA LYS A 504 19.08 12.83 -7.20
C LYS A 504 19.63 12.69 -8.63
N PRO A 505 20.06 13.77 -9.29
CA PRO A 505 20.69 13.67 -10.59
C PRO A 505 22.09 13.07 -10.41
N ALA A 506 22.29 11.86 -10.91
CA ALA A 506 23.59 11.23 -11.04
C ALA A 506 23.62 10.57 -12.42
N GLN A 507 24.52 11.01 -13.30
CA GLN A 507 24.55 10.60 -14.71
C GLN A 507 24.65 9.08 -14.87
N GLU A 508 25.46 8.39 -14.06
CA GLU A 508 25.60 6.93 -14.07
C GLU A 508 24.31 6.18 -13.72
N MET A 509 23.47 6.76 -12.87
CA MET A 509 22.20 6.16 -12.48
C MET A 509 21.16 6.25 -13.60
N ASP A 510 21.27 7.22 -14.48
CA ASP A 510 20.32 7.44 -15.57
C ASP A 510 20.53 6.43 -16.71
N GLU A 511 21.77 6.02 -16.99
CA GLU A 511 22.07 4.95 -17.94
C GLU A 511 21.51 3.60 -17.47
N LYS A 512 21.79 3.23 -16.22
CA LYS A 512 21.27 2.01 -15.59
C LYS A 512 19.74 1.99 -15.52
N ARG A 513 19.09 3.16 -15.30
CA ARG A 513 17.63 3.28 -15.38
C ARG A 513 17.12 3.01 -16.79
N ARG A 514 17.77 3.57 -17.81
CA ARG A 514 17.40 3.35 -19.22
C ARG A 514 17.54 1.88 -19.60
N GLU A 515 18.62 1.24 -19.18
CA GLU A 515 18.82 -0.20 -19.37
C GLU A 515 17.68 -1.01 -18.71
N LEU A 516 17.32 -0.68 -17.47
CA LEU A 516 16.23 -1.35 -16.75
C LEU A 516 14.86 -1.14 -17.41
N MET A 517 14.60 0.03 -17.99
CA MET A 517 13.36 0.32 -18.73
C MET A 517 13.28 -0.49 -20.03
N LEU A 518 14.41 -0.68 -20.72
CA LEU A 518 14.46 -1.42 -21.98
C LEU A 518 14.46 -2.94 -21.77
N GLN A 519 15.37 -3.44 -20.94
CA GLN A 519 15.58 -4.87 -20.76
C GLN A 519 14.72 -5.46 -19.64
N GLY A 520 14.27 -4.65 -18.67
CA GLY A 520 13.58 -5.11 -17.46
C GLY A 520 14.54 -5.68 -16.41
N VAL A 521 13.99 -6.06 -15.24
CA VAL A 521 14.77 -6.63 -14.13
C VAL A 521 15.50 -7.91 -14.57
N PRO A 522 16.79 -8.10 -14.23
CA PRO A 522 17.54 -9.33 -14.54
C PRO A 522 16.89 -10.59 -13.97
N GLU A 523 17.05 -11.74 -14.64
CA GLU A 523 16.42 -13.01 -14.23
C GLU A 523 16.81 -13.43 -12.80
N LEU A 524 18.09 -13.31 -12.46
CA LEU A 524 18.60 -13.63 -11.13
C LEU A 524 17.88 -12.83 -10.04
N CYS A 525 17.69 -11.52 -10.25
CA CYS A 525 17.02 -10.62 -9.31
C CYS A 525 15.51 -10.93 -9.14
N CYS A 526 14.91 -11.76 -9.99
CA CYS A 526 13.50 -12.16 -9.85
C CYS A 526 13.30 -13.28 -8.81
N GLN A 527 14.38 -13.92 -8.35
CA GLN A 527 14.32 -15.01 -7.36
C GLN A 527 13.95 -14.48 -5.98
N SER A 528 13.13 -15.22 -5.23
CA SER A 528 12.74 -14.85 -3.87
C SER A 528 12.68 -16.09 -2.99
N ASP A 529 12.99 -15.96 -1.70
CA ASP A 529 12.82 -17.06 -0.74
C ASP A 529 11.34 -17.27 -0.36
N LEU A 530 10.43 -16.38 -0.83
CA LEU A 530 8.98 -16.52 -0.64
C LEU A 530 8.42 -17.81 -1.26
N TRP A 531 9.10 -18.39 -2.26
CA TRP A 531 8.72 -19.66 -2.89
C TRP A 531 8.82 -20.85 -1.94
N GLU A 532 9.70 -20.80 -0.93
CA GLU A 532 9.93 -21.92 -0.01
C GLU A 532 8.93 -21.95 1.14
N GLN A 533 8.29 -23.11 1.35
CA GLN A 533 7.31 -23.29 2.43
C GLN A 533 7.94 -23.16 3.81
N SER A 534 9.16 -23.66 4.01
CA SER A 534 9.89 -23.58 5.28
C SER A 534 10.12 -22.13 5.70
N VAL A 535 10.54 -21.27 4.76
CA VAL A 535 10.76 -19.84 4.99
C VAL A 535 9.45 -19.14 5.32
N ARG A 536 8.37 -19.42 4.57
CA ARG A 536 7.03 -18.84 4.85
C ARG A 536 6.54 -19.17 6.27
N SER A 537 6.67 -20.43 6.70
CA SER A 537 6.28 -20.85 8.05
C SER A 537 7.17 -20.20 9.11
N ASN A 538 8.49 -20.21 8.92
CA ASN A 538 9.45 -19.61 9.86
C ASN A 538 9.17 -18.13 10.10
N VAL A 539 8.91 -17.37 9.03
CA VAL A 539 8.63 -15.93 9.08
C VAL A 539 7.27 -15.64 9.74
N ALA A 540 6.27 -16.50 9.55
CA ALA A 540 4.96 -16.35 10.18
C ALA A 540 5.01 -16.63 11.70
N ASP A 541 5.74 -17.66 12.11
CA ASP A 541 5.81 -18.13 13.50
C ASP A 541 6.70 -17.24 14.37
N ASN A 542 7.80 -16.73 13.83
CA ASN A 542 8.78 -15.92 14.57
C ASN A 542 8.43 -14.41 14.60
N LYS A 543 7.25 -14.01 14.14
CA LYS A 543 6.88 -12.59 14.01
C LYS A 543 6.79 -11.88 15.37
N THR A 544 7.54 -10.78 15.51
CA THR A 544 7.45 -9.90 16.69
C THR A 544 6.07 -9.28 16.85
N SER A 545 5.53 -9.39 18.08
CA SER A 545 4.22 -8.87 18.44
C SER A 545 4.16 -7.34 18.33
N GLU A 546 2.97 -6.79 18.05
CA GLU A 546 2.79 -5.33 18.01
C GLU A 546 3.00 -4.68 19.38
N GLN A 547 2.68 -5.38 20.47
CA GLN A 547 2.87 -4.86 21.82
C GLN A 547 4.36 -4.70 22.14
N GLU A 548 5.16 -5.68 21.75
CA GLU A 548 6.62 -5.65 21.92
C GLU A 548 7.25 -4.49 21.14
N LEU A 549 6.91 -4.34 19.86
CA LEU A 549 7.40 -3.21 19.06
C LEU A 549 6.99 -1.85 19.64
N ASN A 550 5.78 -1.74 20.20
CA ASN A 550 5.36 -0.50 20.87
C ASN A 550 6.11 -0.27 22.17
N ARG A 551 6.50 -1.32 22.91
CA ARG A 551 7.35 -1.21 24.09
C ARG A 551 8.72 -0.66 23.70
N MET A 552 9.36 -1.26 22.70
CA MET A 552 10.63 -0.79 22.15
C MET A 552 10.55 0.68 21.70
N ARG A 553 9.48 1.09 21.01
CA ARG A 553 9.29 2.51 20.62
C ARG A 553 9.18 3.47 21.79
N ASN A 554 8.65 3.03 22.93
CA ASN A 554 8.54 3.86 24.12
C ASN A 554 9.88 3.95 24.88
N GLU A 555 10.75 2.96 24.72
CA GLU A 555 12.09 2.92 25.33
C GLU A 555 13.10 3.76 24.54
N VAL A 556 12.90 3.93 23.23
CA VAL A 556 13.77 4.77 22.39
C VAL A 556 13.64 6.25 22.75
N LEU A 557 14.78 6.89 23.04
CA LEU A 557 14.88 8.29 23.47
C LEU A 557 14.40 9.29 22.41
N VAL A 558 14.62 9.00 21.12
CA VAL A 558 14.27 9.89 20.00
C VAL A 558 12.96 9.43 19.37
N PRO A 559 11.83 10.15 19.56
CA PRO A 559 10.56 9.72 18.99
C PRO A 559 10.59 9.75 17.46
N GLY A 560 10.29 8.61 16.84
CA GLY A 560 10.21 8.50 15.38
C GLY A 560 11.51 8.15 14.68
N SER A 561 12.60 7.91 15.42
CA SER A 561 13.75 7.22 14.84
C SER A 561 13.42 5.75 14.55
N ARG A 562 14.18 5.17 13.63
CA ARG A 562 14.12 3.74 13.34
C ARG A 562 14.52 2.94 14.58
N LEU A 563 13.80 1.86 14.88
CA LEU A 563 14.14 0.97 15.99
C LEU A 563 15.44 0.20 15.68
N SER A 564 16.46 0.34 16.54
CA SER A 564 17.76 -0.32 16.42
C SER A 564 18.16 -1.03 17.73
N PRO A 565 18.80 -2.21 17.69
CA PRO A 565 19.13 -3.00 16.50
C PRO A 565 17.90 -3.64 15.85
N THR A 566 17.97 -3.87 14.53
CA THR A 566 16.92 -4.60 13.81
C THR A 566 16.85 -6.03 14.34
N PRO A 567 15.70 -6.47 14.88
CA PRO A 567 15.56 -7.85 15.34
C PRO A 567 15.80 -8.82 14.16
N PRO A 568 16.60 -9.89 14.32
CA PRO A 568 16.86 -10.84 13.25
C PRO A 568 15.58 -11.55 12.77
N GLN A 569 14.52 -11.56 13.59
CA GLN A 569 13.19 -12.08 13.24
C GLN A 569 12.41 -11.16 12.28
N GLY A 570 12.87 -9.93 12.06
CA GLY A 570 12.17 -8.90 11.28
C GLY A 570 12.44 -8.93 9.78
N ARG A 571 13.07 -9.99 9.24
CA ARG A 571 13.45 -10.08 7.82
C ARG A 571 12.40 -10.88 7.06
N VAL A 572 11.78 -10.26 6.07
CA VAL A 572 10.62 -10.80 5.36
C VAL A 572 10.92 -10.85 3.86
N PRO A 573 10.87 -12.03 3.22
CA PRO A 573 10.99 -12.12 1.78
C PRO A 573 9.68 -11.66 1.13
N ILE A 574 9.80 -10.82 0.11
CA ILE A 574 8.67 -10.27 -0.64
C ILE A 574 8.88 -10.48 -2.14
N LEU A 575 7.78 -10.31 -2.88
CA LEU A 575 7.83 -10.24 -4.33
C LEU A 575 7.06 -9.01 -4.81
N LEU A 576 7.72 -8.20 -5.64
CA LEU A 576 7.13 -7.03 -6.28
C LEU A 576 6.83 -7.37 -7.72
N VAL A 577 5.59 -7.18 -8.15
CA VAL A 577 5.15 -7.48 -9.52
C VAL A 577 4.51 -6.23 -10.13
N GLN A 578 5.12 -5.71 -11.19
CA GLN A 578 4.60 -4.54 -11.89
C GLN A 578 3.28 -4.88 -12.58
N GLN A 579 2.30 -3.98 -12.45
CA GLN A 579 1.04 -4.05 -13.17
C GLN A 579 1.01 -2.95 -14.23
N PRO A 580 0.85 -3.28 -15.51
CA PRO A 580 1.03 -2.33 -16.60
C PRO A 580 -0.20 -1.44 -16.85
N GLY A 581 -1.31 -1.66 -16.13
CA GLY A 581 -2.56 -0.91 -16.32
C GLY A 581 -3.20 -1.19 -17.67
N LYS A 582 -3.83 -0.17 -18.27
CA LYS A 582 -4.46 -0.26 -19.59
C LYS A 582 -3.40 -0.41 -20.68
N GLN A 583 -3.39 -1.57 -21.33
CA GLN A 583 -2.50 -1.90 -22.46
C GLN A 583 -3.21 -1.87 -23.82
N VAL A 584 -4.51 -2.18 -23.84
CA VAL A 584 -5.30 -2.23 -25.08
C VAL A 584 -5.91 -0.85 -25.38
N GLY A 585 -5.76 -0.39 -26.63
CA GLY A 585 -6.24 0.89 -27.12
C GLY A 585 -5.25 2.04 -26.94
N ASN A 586 -5.41 3.09 -27.74
CA ASN A 586 -4.47 4.22 -27.77
C ASN A 586 -4.69 5.27 -26.68
N GLU A 587 -5.89 5.34 -26.10
CA GLU A 587 -6.22 6.34 -25.08
C GLU A 587 -5.65 5.95 -23.70
N MET A 588 -4.94 6.89 -23.06
CA MET A 588 -4.45 6.77 -21.69
C MET A 588 -3.65 5.47 -21.45
N ARG A 589 -2.60 5.27 -22.27
CA ARG A 589 -1.65 4.16 -22.11
C ARG A 589 -1.11 4.14 -20.68
N SER A 590 -1.03 2.95 -20.10
CA SER A 590 -0.55 2.72 -18.72
C SER A 590 -1.42 3.35 -17.63
N TRP A 591 -2.66 3.74 -17.93
CA TRP A 591 -3.59 4.17 -16.90
C TRP A 591 -3.94 3.03 -15.96
N GLY A 592 -3.85 3.29 -14.66
CA GLY A 592 -3.99 2.24 -13.65
C GLY A 592 -2.76 1.35 -13.52
N ALA A 593 -1.60 1.78 -14.04
CA ALA A 593 -0.33 1.13 -13.74
C ALA A 593 0.01 1.22 -12.25
N GLY A 594 0.75 0.23 -11.77
CA GLY A 594 0.98 0.05 -10.35
C GLY A 594 1.88 -1.14 -10.04
N TRP A 595 1.84 -1.57 -8.78
CA TRP A 595 2.63 -2.67 -8.26
C TRP A 595 1.78 -3.56 -7.37
N ASP A 596 1.91 -4.86 -7.57
CA ASP A 596 1.43 -5.86 -6.65
C ASP A 596 2.56 -6.28 -5.72
N LEU A 597 2.27 -6.24 -4.41
CA LEU A 597 3.14 -6.69 -3.35
C LEU A 597 2.63 -8.03 -2.83
N LEU A 598 3.47 -9.06 -2.92
CA LEU A 598 3.20 -10.39 -2.39
C LEU A 598 3.98 -10.60 -1.09
N LEU A 599 3.28 -11.06 -0.06
CA LEU A 599 3.79 -11.23 1.30
C LEU A 599 3.41 -12.62 1.84
N PRO A 600 4.20 -13.19 2.77
CA PRO A 600 3.75 -14.37 3.50
C PRO A 600 2.59 -14.03 4.43
N LYS A 601 1.74 -15.03 4.73
CA LYS A 601 0.69 -14.92 5.74
C LYS A 601 1.27 -14.46 7.09
N GLY A 602 0.46 -13.75 7.85
CA GLY A 602 0.80 -13.20 9.16
C GLY A 602 1.35 -11.78 9.06
N TRP A 603 1.91 -11.39 7.92
CA TRP A 603 2.53 -10.08 7.72
C TRP A 603 1.62 -9.04 7.07
N GLY A 604 0.41 -9.41 6.66
CA GLY A 604 -0.51 -8.53 5.95
C GLY A 604 -0.77 -7.21 6.68
N MET A 605 -1.23 -7.26 7.94
CA MET A 605 -1.48 -6.02 8.70
C MET A 605 -0.21 -5.25 9.08
N ALA A 606 0.94 -5.93 9.15
CA ALA A 606 2.21 -5.30 9.48
C ALA A 606 2.70 -4.38 8.35
N PHE A 607 2.48 -4.79 7.10
CA PHE A 607 2.75 -3.96 5.92
C PHE A 607 1.62 -2.98 5.61
N TRP A 608 0.36 -3.30 5.92
CA TRP A 608 -0.79 -2.45 5.60
C TRP A 608 -0.84 -1.12 6.36
N ILE A 609 -0.25 -1.03 7.55
CA ILE A 609 -0.30 0.21 8.36
C ILE A 609 0.78 1.23 7.95
N PRO A 610 2.03 0.81 7.66
CA PRO A 610 3.05 1.70 7.11
C PRO A 610 2.72 2.22 5.69
N LEU A 611 2.14 1.38 4.83
CA LEU A 611 1.63 1.76 3.49
C LEU A 611 0.37 2.65 3.59
#